data_AF-B7LFT2-F1
#
_entry.id   AF-B7LFT2-F1
#
_cell.length_a   1.000
_cell.length_b   1.000
_cell.length_c   1.000
_cell.angle_alpha   90.00
_cell.angle_beta   90.00
_cell.angle_gamma   90.00
#
_symmetry.space_group_name_H-M   'P 1'
#
loop_
_entity.id
_entity.type
_entity.pdbx_description
1 polymer ?
#
loop_
_entity_poly.entity_id
_entity_poly.type
_entity_poly.pdbx_seq_one_letter_code
_entity_poly.pdbx_strand_id
1 'polypeptide(L)'
;MAVRALINLNERFIDAVSNPAGIIGLFFGLLTVFAILLRFFIYRRLRKKTAAFEQAVSELVQRERGFNETVNAAIARGIRQEKEQLARRREEFHTARQKASRAMQRIVDSAWKFKAKTLLAGVTINNWQSKYDQLRKEREAYAAVSEKIAFLNLEDNSDRESIRQQFLDKVALLEKAQEEKEYQAELKRQMREEKERQDEPERRQREAEEEERRLAEQQKLIEEALRAAEGAHREELEKQRLELEQKIQEAHAQYERAKSMAQLTKQGHVYIISNIGSFGEDVFKIGMTRRLEPMDRVKELSGASVPFDFDVHAMISCDDAPALEKTLHDSLEKYRINRINLRKEFFRVKLEKIINEVERHHGQVEYVADPAALQYLQSLEYAENEAA
;
A
#
# COMPACT_ATOMS: atom_id res chain seq x y z
N MET A 1 8.59 -89.54 -109.57
CA MET A 1 9.97 -89.68 -109.07
C MET A 1 10.06 -90.34 -107.69
N ALA A 2 9.12 -90.11 -106.75
CA ALA A 2 9.15 -90.73 -105.42
C ALA A 2 9.01 -92.27 -105.42
N VAL A 3 8.17 -92.85 -106.28
CA VAL A 3 7.90 -94.31 -106.31
C VAL A 3 9.14 -95.13 -106.72
N ARG A 4 9.95 -94.64 -107.66
CA ARG A 4 11.19 -95.32 -108.11
C ARG A 4 12.30 -95.29 -107.06
N ALA A 5 12.35 -94.24 -106.25
CA ALA A 5 13.28 -94.14 -105.12
C ALA A 5 12.88 -95.11 -103.99
N LEU A 6 11.58 -95.29 -103.74
CA LEU A 6 11.05 -96.23 -102.75
C LEU A 6 11.37 -97.69 -103.08
N ILE A 7 11.28 -98.09 -104.35
CA ILE A 7 11.60 -99.47 -104.77
C ILE A 7 13.09 -99.77 -104.62
N ASN A 8 13.97 -98.84 -105.03
CA ASN A 8 15.42 -98.99 -104.95
C ASN A 8 15.94 -99.00 -103.50
N LEU A 9 15.26 -98.26 -102.62
CA LEU A 9 15.52 -98.32 -101.17
C LEU A 9 15.14 -99.68 -100.58
N ASN A 10 14.05 -100.28 -101.08
CA ASN A 10 13.55 -101.57 -100.59
C ASN A 10 14.45 -102.74 -101.00
N GLU A 11 14.98 -102.76 -102.23
CA GLU A 11 15.92 -103.80 -102.67
C GLU A 11 17.25 -103.76 -101.89
N ARG A 12 17.82 -102.56 -101.69
CA ARG A 12 19.04 -102.41 -100.86
C ARG A 12 18.83 -102.78 -99.39
N PHE A 13 17.60 -102.65 -98.89
CA PHE A 13 17.25 -103.05 -97.53
C PHE A 13 17.19 -104.58 -97.39
N ILE A 14 16.68 -105.28 -98.40
CA ILE A 14 16.60 -106.75 -98.42
C ILE A 14 18.01 -107.37 -98.48
N ASP A 15 18.93 -106.83 -99.30
CA ASP A 15 20.33 -107.30 -99.37
C ASP A 15 21.10 -107.06 -98.06
N ALA A 16 20.88 -105.93 -97.40
CA ALA A 16 21.57 -105.59 -96.15
C ALA A 16 21.10 -106.46 -94.95
N VAL A 17 19.87 -106.96 -94.97
CA VAL A 17 19.28 -107.77 -93.87
C VAL A 17 19.55 -109.27 -94.05
N SER A 18 20.10 -109.69 -95.19
CA SER A 18 20.33 -111.10 -95.53
C SER A 18 21.64 -111.71 -94.96
N ASN A 19 22.45 -110.94 -94.20
CA ASN A 19 23.74 -111.36 -93.63
C ASN A 19 23.80 -111.07 -92.10
N PRO A 20 24.35 -111.94 -91.23
CA PRO A 20 24.31 -111.75 -89.76
C PRO A 20 24.92 -110.42 -89.27
N ALA A 21 25.96 -109.92 -89.96
CA ALA A 21 26.57 -108.63 -89.65
C ALA A 21 25.63 -107.44 -89.93
N GLY A 22 24.77 -107.53 -90.96
CA GLY A 22 23.79 -106.49 -91.29
C GLY A 22 22.64 -106.43 -90.29
N ILE A 23 22.19 -107.58 -89.78
CA ILE A 23 21.18 -107.66 -88.71
C ILE A 23 21.71 -107.03 -87.41
N ILE A 24 22.97 -107.31 -87.05
CA ILE A 24 23.63 -106.71 -85.87
C ILE A 24 23.77 -105.18 -86.03
N GLY A 25 24.22 -104.71 -87.20
CA GLY A 25 24.32 -103.28 -87.50
C GLY A 25 22.97 -102.56 -87.43
N LEU A 26 21.90 -103.18 -87.92
CA LEU A 26 20.55 -102.63 -87.87
C LEU A 26 19.98 -102.62 -86.45
N PHE A 27 20.30 -103.63 -85.63
CA PHE A 27 19.95 -103.65 -84.20
C PHE A 27 20.64 -102.54 -83.41
N PHE A 28 21.96 -102.37 -83.55
CA PHE A 28 22.68 -101.28 -82.88
C PHE A 28 22.29 -99.89 -83.45
N GLY A 29 21.95 -99.80 -84.73
CA GLY A 29 21.36 -98.60 -85.34
C GLY A 29 20.00 -98.24 -84.75
N LEU A 30 19.10 -99.21 -84.61
CA LEU A 30 17.80 -99.02 -83.93
C LEU A 30 17.98 -98.68 -82.44
N LEU A 31 18.93 -99.32 -81.76
CA LEU A 31 19.21 -99.08 -80.34
C LEU A 31 19.78 -97.67 -80.10
N THR A 32 20.68 -97.19 -80.98
CA THR A 32 21.21 -95.83 -80.92
C THR A 32 20.12 -94.79 -81.26
N VAL A 33 19.29 -95.04 -82.26
CA VAL A 33 18.12 -94.20 -82.57
C VAL A 33 17.15 -94.16 -81.38
N PHE A 34 16.87 -95.30 -80.75
CA PHE A 34 16.03 -95.38 -79.55
C PHE A 34 16.63 -94.62 -78.36
N ALA A 35 17.94 -94.74 -78.12
CA ALA A 35 18.62 -93.99 -77.06
C ALA A 35 18.60 -92.46 -77.31
N ILE A 36 18.75 -92.03 -78.56
CA ILE A 36 18.62 -90.61 -78.94
C ILE A 36 17.19 -90.12 -78.74
N LEU A 37 16.18 -90.91 -79.16
CA LEU A 37 14.77 -90.60 -78.96
C LEU A 37 14.41 -90.54 -77.47
N LEU A 38 14.90 -91.48 -76.66
CA LEU A 38 14.70 -91.51 -75.21
C LEU A 38 15.34 -90.28 -74.54
N ARG A 39 16.59 -89.96 -74.89
CA ARG A 39 17.29 -88.76 -74.43
C ARG A 39 16.55 -87.48 -74.84
N PHE A 40 16.04 -87.41 -76.07
CA PHE A 40 15.25 -86.28 -76.54
C PHE A 40 13.93 -86.14 -75.76
N PHE A 41 13.23 -87.24 -75.50
CA PHE A 41 11.97 -87.21 -74.74
C PHE A 41 12.20 -86.84 -73.27
N ILE A 42 13.24 -87.39 -72.64
CA ILE A 42 13.66 -87.04 -71.27
C ILE A 42 14.07 -85.57 -71.20
N TYR A 43 14.92 -85.09 -72.11
CA TYR A 43 15.35 -83.69 -72.15
C TYR A 43 14.18 -82.74 -72.40
N ARG A 44 13.26 -83.08 -73.32
CA ARG A 44 12.05 -82.28 -73.57
C ARG A 44 11.13 -82.25 -72.35
N ARG A 45 10.98 -83.38 -71.64
CA ARG A 45 10.17 -83.45 -70.41
C ARG A 45 10.83 -82.69 -69.25
N LEU A 46 12.15 -82.80 -69.09
CA LEU A 46 12.91 -82.02 -68.11
C LEU A 46 12.83 -80.53 -68.41
N ARG A 47 13.08 -80.11 -69.66
CA ARG A 47 12.95 -78.70 -70.07
C ARG A 47 11.55 -78.14 -69.83
N LYS A 48 10.50 -78.92 -70.10
CA LYS A 48 9.12 -78.53 -69.77
C LYS A 48 8.91 -78.39 -68.25
N LYS A 49 9.44 -79.32 -67.45
CA LYS A 49 9.36 -79.25 -65.98
C LYS A 49 10.17 -78.09 -65.41
N THR A 50 11.37 -77.81 -65.93
CA THR A 50 12.20 -76.67 -65.50
C THR A 50 11.55 -75.35 -65.87
N ALA A 51 10.98 -75.22 -67.08
CA ALA A 51 10.23 -74.03 -67.47
C ALA A 51 8.99 -73.81 -66.58
N ALA A 52 8.25 -74.88 -66.27
CA ALA A 52 7.11 -74.80 -65.34
C ALA A 52 7.54 -74.43 -63.92
N PHE A 53 8.68 -74.94 -63.45
CA PHE A 53 9.25 -74.58 -62.15
C PHE A 53 9.72 -73.12 -62.12
N GLU A 54 10.43 -72.66 -63.14
CA GLU A 54 10.85 -71.24 -63.27
C GLU A 54 9.65 -70.30 -63.32
N GLN A 55 8.58 -70.68 -64.02
CA GLN A 55 7.34 -69.92 -64.03
C GLN A 55 6.70 -69.87 -62.63
N ALA A 56 6.61 -71.01 -61.93
CA ALA A 56 6.08 -71.06 -60.56
C ALA A 56 6.92 -70.21 -59.58
N VAL A 57 8.26 -70.24 -59.70
CA VAL A 57 9.16 -69.39 -58.91
C VAL A 57 8.93 -67.92 -59.24
N SER A 58 8.80 -67.56 -60.53
CA SER A 58 8.52 -66.18 -60.95
C SER A 58 7.19 -65.69 -60.40
N GLU A 59 6.14 -66.50 -60.47
CA GLU A 59 4.82 -66.19 -59.89
C GLU A 59 4.90 -66.00 -58.36
N LEU A 60 5.66 -66.82 -57.65
CA LEU A 60 5.87 -66.67 -56.21
C LEU A 60 6.61 -65.37 -55.86
N VAL A 61 7.67 -65.03 -56.60
CA VAL A 61 8.41 -63.77 -56.40
C VAL A 61 7.51 -62.56 -56.66
N GLN A 62 6.66 -62.61 -57.68
CA GLN A 62 5.70 -61.53 -57.95
C GLN A 62 4.65 -61.42 -56.83
N ARG A 63 4.16 -62.54 -56.31
CA ARG A 63 3.25 -62.56 -55.15
C ARG A 63 3.91 -62.00 -53.89
N GLU A 64 5.16 -62.37 -53.63
CA GLU A 64 5.93 -61.85 -52.49
C GLU A 64 6.15 -60.33 -52.61
N ARG A 65 6.51 -59.83 -53.79
CA ARG A 65 6.63 -58.39 -54.06
C ARG A 65 5.30 -57.66 -53.84
N GLY A 66 4.21 -58.15 -54.43
CA GLY A 66 2.88 -57.55 -54.25
C GLY A 66 2.42 -57.57 -52.79
N PHE A 67 2.72 -58.64 -52.05
CA PHE A 67 2.46 -58.70 -50.62
C PHE A 67 3.29 -57.66 -49.85
N ASN A 68 4.60 -57.59 -50.09
CA ASN A 68 5.49 -56.62 -49.45
C ASN A 68 5.10 -55.17 -49.74
N GLU A 69 4.72 -54.83 -50.97
CA GLU A 69 4.20 -53.51 -51.33
C GLU A 69 2.91 -53.19 -50.56
N THR A 70 1.99 -54.15 -50.47
CA THR A 70 0.73 -54.00 -49.73
C THR A 70 0.98 -53.77 -48.24
N VAL A 71 1.86 -54.58 -47.63
CA VAL A 71 2.23 -54.47 -46.21
C VAL A 71 2.95 -53.16 -45.93
N ASN A 72 3.94 -52.79 -46.75
CA ASN A 72 4.67 -51.53 -46.59
C ASN A 72 3.74 -50.32 -46.74
N ALA A 73 2.81 -50.35 -47.70
CA ALA A 73 1.81 -49.31 -47.86
C ALA A 73 0.86 -49.23 -46.64
N ALA A 74 0.47 -50.37 -46.07
CA ALA A 74 -0.34 -50.41 -44.85
C ALA A 74 0.41 -49.85 -43.63
N ILE A 75 1.68 -50.24 -43.43
CA ILE A 75 2.55 -49.73 -42.37
C ILE A 75 2.75 -48.21 -42.54
N ALA A 76 3.05 -47.74 -43.74
CA ALA A 76 3.24 -46.31 -44.01
C ALA A 76 1.97 -45.49 -43.72
N ARG A 77 0.78 -46.02 -44.05
CA ARG A 77 -0.51 -45.42 -43.68
C ARG A 77 -0.70 -45.39 -42.16
N GLY A 78 -0.44 -46.50 -41.47
CA GLY A 78 -0.54 -46.58 -40.01
C GLY A 78 0.39 -45.59 -39.31
N ILE A 79 1.66 -45.51 -39.71
CA ILE A 79 2.64 -44.54 -39.18
C ILE A 79 2.17 -43.10 -39.42
N ARG A 80 1.61 -42.81 -40.60
CA ARG A 80 1.08 -41.47 -40.90
C ARG A 80 -0.08 -41.11 -39.98
N GLN A 81 -1.04 -42.02 -39.80
CA GLN A 81 -2.18 -41.83 -38.91
C GLN A 81 -1.75 -41.63 -37.45
N GLU A 82 -0.81 -42.44 -36.95
CA GLU A 82 -0.25 -42.28 -35.60
C GLU A 82 0.46 -40.94 -35.42
N LYS A 83 1.26 -40.50 -36.41
CA LYS A 83 1.90 -39.17 -36.38
C LYS A 83 0.86 -38.04 -36.32
N GLU A 84 -0.20 -38.13 -37.11
CA GLU A 84 -1.30 -37.15 -37.09
C GLU A 84 -2.03 -37.14 -35.73
N GLN A 85 -2.29 -38.31 -35.14
CA GLN A 85 -2.91 -38.42 -33.81
C GLN A 85 -2.01 -37.83 -32.72
N LEU A 86 -0.71 -38.13 -32.74
CA LEU A 86 0.26 -37.58 -31.80
C LEU A 86 0.39 -36.06 -31.93
N ALA A 87 0.33 -35.53 -33.16
CA ALA A 87 0.34 -34.09 -33.39
C ALA A 87 -0.91 -33.42 -32.78
N ARG A 88 -2.09 -33.98 -32.99
CA ARG A 88 -3.35 -33.48 -32.39
C ARG A 88 -3.32 -33.53 -30.86
N ARG A 89 -2.91 -34.65 -30.27
CA ARG A 89 -2.76 -34.78 -28.80
C ARG A 89 -1.77 -33.78 -28.23
N ARG A 90 -0.67 -33.51 -28.94
CA ARG A 90 0.33 -32.52 -28.53
C ARG A 90 -0.28 -31.11 -28.55
N GLU A 91 -1.03 -30.76 -29.58
CA GLU A 91 -1.73 -29.47 -29.68
C GLU A 91 -2.80 -29.29 -28.58
N GLU A 92 -3.61 -30.33 -28.33
CA GLU A 92 -4.58 -30.37 -27.24
C GLU A 92 -3.90 -30.18 -25.88
N PHE A 93 -2.79 -30.88 -25.63
CA PHE A 93 -2.00 -30.73 -24.41
C PHE A 93 -1.45 -29.31 -24.25
N HIS A 94 -0.86 -28.73 -25.30
CA HIS A 94 -0.35 -27.36 -25.24
C HIS A 94 -1.47 -26.35 -24.96
N THR A 95 -2.62 -26.52 -25.61
CA THR A 95 -3.79 -25.66 -25.41
C THR A 95 -4.33 -25.78 -23.98
N ALA A 96 -4.47 -27.01 -23.46
CA ALA A 96 -4.91 -27.26 -22.10
C ALA A 96 -3.92 -26.70 -21.08
N ARG A 97 -2.62 -26.90 -21.29
CA ARG A 97 -1.54 -26.35 -20.45
C ARG A 97 -1.56 -24.83 -20.43
N GLN A 98 -1.73 -24.17 -21.59
CA GLN A 98 -1.83 -22.71 -21.65
C GLN A 98 -3.06 -22.18 -20.91
N LYS A 99 -4.22 -22.84 -21.07
CA LYS A 99 -5.44 -22.48 -20.32
C LYS A 99 -5.24 -22.65 -18.81
N ALA A 100 -4.66 -23.76 -18.39
CA ALA A 100 -4.36 -24.03 -16.98
C ALA A 100 -3.34 -23.03 -16.40
N SER A 101 -2.27 -22.73 -17.14
CA SER A 101 -1.25 -21.74 -16.75
C SER A 101 -1.88 -20.36 -16.54
N ARG A 102 -2.69 -19.87 -17.49
CA ARG A 102 -3.40 -18.59 -17.35
C ARG A 102 -4.37 -18.56 -16.18
N ALA A 103 -5.11 -19.65 -15.94
CA ALA A 103 -6.04 -19.74 -14.82
C ALA A 103 -5.29 -19.72 -13.48
N MET A 104 -4.21 -20.49 -13.38
CA MET A 104 -3.39 -20.55 -12.17
C MET A 104 -2.68 -19.23 -11.89
N GLN A 105 -2.12 -18.58 -12.91
CA GLN A 105 -1.50 -17.25 -12.79
C GLN A 105 -2.49 -16.25 -12.18
N ARG A 106 -3.72 -16.17 -12.68
CA ARG A 106 -4.74 -15.27 -12.12
C ARG A 106 -5.03 -15.55 -10.65
N ILE A 107 -5.15 -16.83 -10.27
CA ILE A 107 -5.45 -17.21 -8.89
C ILE A 107 -4.30 -16.79 -7.97
N VAL A 108 -3.07 -17.13 -8.34
CA VAL A 108 -1.88 -16.86 -7.53
C VAL A 108 -1.61 -15.35 -7.42
N ASP A 109 -1.71 -14.62 -8.54
CA ASP A 109 -1.56 -13.16 -8.57
C ASP A 109 -2.64 -12.46 -7.76
N SER A 110 -3.90 -12.88 -7.90
CA SER A 110 -5.02 -12.26 -7.16
C SER A 110 -4.90 -12.53 -5.66
N ALA A 111 -4.48 -13.72 -5.25
CA ALA A 111 -4.25 -14.05 -3.85
C ALA A 111 -3.11 -13.20 -3.26
N TRP A 112 -1.99 -13.08 -3.98
CA TRP A 112 -0.87 -12.22 -3.57
C TRP A 112 -1.30 -10.76 -3.45
N LYS A 113 -1.93 -10.20 -4.49
CA LYS A 113 -2.39 -8.80 -4.50
C LYS A 113 -3.38 -8.52 -3.37
N PHE A 114 -4.30 -9.44 -3.11
CA PHE A 114 -5.25 -9.33 -2.01
C PHE A 114 -4.54 -9.33 -0.66
N LYS A 115 -3.60 -10.25 -0.44
CA LYS A 115 -2.82 -10.33 0.80
C LYS A 115 -1.98 -9.09 1.02
N ALA A 116 -1.24 -8.65 0.01
CA ALA A 116 -0.43 -7.43 0.07
C ALA A 116 -1.28 -6.21 0.42
N LYS A 117 -2.42 -6.02 -0.26
CA LYS A 117 -3.35 -4.91 0.01
C LYS A 117 -3.93 -4.98 1.43
N THR A 118 -4.29 -6.17 1.90
CA THR A 118 -4.86 -6.37 3.24
C THR A 118 -3.83 -6.08 4.33
N LEU A 119 -2.60 -6.55 4.15
CA LEU A 119 -1.50 -6.28 5.08
C LEU A 119 -1.17 -4.80 5.11
N LEU A 120 -1.03 -4.16 3.95
CA LEU A 120 -0.79 -2.73 3.82
C LEU A 120 -1.89 -1.92 4.51
N ALA A 121 -3.16 -2.27 4.31
CA ALA A 121 -4.29 -1.59 4.95
C ALA A 121 -4.21 -1.67 6.49
N GLY A 122 -3.83 -2.82 7.03
CA GLY A 122 -3.72 -3.07 8.47
C GLY A 122 -2.43 -2.58 9.15
N VAL A 123 -1.55 -1.86 8.45
CA VAL A 123 -0.32 -1.29 9.02
C VAL A 123 -0.64 -0.15 9.98
N THR A 124 -0.03 -0.22 11.16
CA THR A 124 0.03 0.83 12.19
C THR A 124 1.48 0.99 12.66
N ILE A 125 1.78 2.10 13.35
CA ILE A 125 3.12 2.40 13.90
C ILE A 125 3.63 1.27 14.80
N ASN A 126 2.72 0.62 15.54
CA ASN A 126 3.12 -0.41 16.50
C ASN A 126 3.27 -1.81 15.87
N ASN A 127 2.72 -2.03 14.67
CA ASN A 127 2.64 -3.37 14.08
C ASN A 127 3.35 -3.50 12.72
N TRP A 128 3.92 -2.41 12.19
CA TRP A 128 4.43 -2.38 10.81
C TRP A 128 5.49 -3.44 10.55
N GLN A 129 6.40 -3.68 11.49
CA GLN A 129 7.45 -4.71 11.37
C GLN A 129 6.83 -6.10 11.23
N SER A 130 5.90 -6.46 12.11
CA SER A 130 5.21 -7.75 12.06
C SER A 130 4.41 -7.92 10.76
N LYS A 131 3.76 -6.86 10.28
CA LYS A 131 3.02 -6.88 9.01
C LYS A 131 3.95 -7.00 7.80
N TYR A 132 5.11 -6.37 7.85
CA TYR A 132 6.15 -6.49 6.82
C TYR A 132 6.76 -7.89 6.79
N ASP A 133 6.99 -8.51 7.94
CA ASP A 133 7.44 -9.90 8.03
C ASP A 133 6.39 -10.88 7.48
N GLN A 134 5.11 -10.64 7.76
CA GLN A 134 4.01 -11.41 7.15
C GLN A 134 4.01 -11.25 5.62
N LEU A 135 4.22 -10.04 5.12
CA LEU A 135 4.32 -9.78 3.67
C LEU A 135 5.49 -10.55 3.04
N ARG A 136 6.65 -10.59 3.71
CA ARG A 136 7.80 -11.40 3.26
C ARG A 136 7.45 -12.89 3.18
N LYS A 137 6.81 -13.45 4.20
CA LYS A 137 6.43 -14.87 4.22
C LYS A 137 5.41 -15.22 3.13
N GLU A 138 4.42 -14.36 2.92
CA GLU A 138 3.43 -14.54 1.85
C GLU A 138 4.10 -14.49 0.46
N ARG A 139 5.17 -13.68 0.30
CA ARG A 139 5.97 -13.65 -0.93
C ARG A 139 6.76 -14.93 -1.15
N GLU A 140 7.38 -15.45 -0.10
CA GLU A 140 8.08 -16.74 -0.14
C GLU A 140 7.09 -17.86 -0.53
N ALA A 141 5.86 -17.82 -0.01
CA ALA A 141 4.81 -18.74 -0.41
C ALA A 141 4.39 -18.57 -1.88
N TYR A 142 4.25 -17.33 -2.38
CA TYR A 142 3.99 -17.04 -3.80
C TYR A 142 5.08 -17.65 -4.71
N ALA A 143 6.36 -17.42 -4.39
CA ALA A 143 7.49 -17.94 -5.15
C ALA A 143 7.53 -19.48 -5.13
N ALA A 144 7.23 -20.09 -3.97
CA ALA A 144 7.20 -21.54 -3.83
C ALA A 144 6.11 -22.21 -4.69
N VAL A 145 5.00 -21.52 -4.99
CA VAL A 145 3.97 -22.05 -5.91
C VAL A 145 4.52 -22.18 -7.32
N SER A 146 5.22 -21.15 -7.80
CA SER A 146 5.85 -21.17 -9.13
C SER A 146 6.90 -22.28 -9.24
N GLU A 147 7.68 -22.53 -8.19
CA GLU A 147 8.68 -23.60 -8.13
C GLU A 147 8.02 -25.01 -8.16
N LYS A 148 7.02 -25.23 -7.31
CA LYS A 148 6.32 -26.53 -7.20
C LYS A 148 5.54 -26.89 -8.47
N ILE A 149 5.11 -25.89 -9.23
CA ILE A 149 4.32 -26.05 -10.46
C ILE A 149 5.12 -25.55 -11.67
N ALA A 150 6.41 -25.89 -11.73
CA ALA A 150 7.31 -25.51 -12.80
C ALA A 150 6.78 -25.86 -14.20
N PHE A 151 6.00 -26.95 -14.34
CA PHE A 151 5.42 -27.35 -15.63
C PHE A 151 4.45 -26.29 -16.20
N LEU A 152 3.90 -25.37 -15.41
CA LEU A 152 3.02 -24.31 -15.93
C LEU A 152 3.78 -23.04 -16.36
N ASN A 153 5.09 -22.94 -16.06
CA ASN A 153 5.93 -21.78 -16.35
C ASN A 153 5.26 -20.45 -15.91
N LEU A 154 4.91 -20.34 -14.63
CA LEU A 154 4.28 -19.13 -14.08
C LEU A 154 5.28 -17.97 -14.03
N GLU A 155 4.80 -16.76 -14.25
CA GLU A 155 5.57 -15.52 -14.20
C GLU A 155 5.57 -14.91 -12.78
N ASP A 156 6.64 -14.20 -12.42
CA ASP A 156 6.72 -13.45 -11.15
C ASP A 156 6.13 -12.05 -11.31
N ASN A 157 4.88 -11.89 -10.90
CA ASN A 157 4.13 -10.63 -10.88
C ASN A 157 4.05 -10.05 -9.46
N SER A 158 5.05 -10.30 -8.61
CA SER A 158 5.00 -9.89 -7.20
C SER A 158 5.22 -8.40 -6.96
N ASP A 159 5.68 -7.62 -7.96
CA ASP A 159 5.90 -6.17 -7.89
C ASP A 159 6.65 -5.72 -6.62
N ARG A 160 7.68 -6.50 -6.24
CA ARG A 160 8.37 -6.39 -4.95
C ARG A 160 8.73 -4.95 -4.55
N GLU A 161 9.36 -4.23 -5.45
CA GLU A 161 9.89 -2.90 -5.12
C GLU A 161 8.77 -1.89 -4.90
N SER A 162 7.72 -1.94 -5.73
CA SER A 162 6.56 -1.06 -5.60
C SER A 162 5.83 -1.31 -4.29
N ILE A 163 5.57 -2.57 -3.93
CA ILE A 163 4.85 -2.90 -2.69
C ILE A 163 5.71 -2.54 -1.46
N ARG A 164 7.03 -2.75 -1.53
CA ARG A 164 7.96 -2.33 -0.47
C ARG A 164 7.91 -0.82 -0.26
N GLN A 165 7.97 -0.05 -1.34
CA GLN A 165 7.91 1.40 -1.28
C GLN A 165 6.59 1.90 -0.69
N GLN A 166 5.45 1.36 -1.14
CA GLN A 166 4.14 1.68 -0.58
C GLN A 166 4.06 1.43 0.93
N PHE A 167 4.71 0.38 1.41
CA PHE A 167 4.78 0.08 2.84
C PHE A 167 5.59 1.13 3.61
N LEU A 168 6.77 1.50 3.09
CA LEU A 168 7.64 2.50 3.71
C LEU A 168 6.99 3.89 3.71
N ASP A 169 6.38 4.29 2.60
CA ASP A 169 5.68 5.56 2.47
C ASP A 169 4.53 5.65 3.48
N LYS A 170 3.78 4.55 3.67
CA LYS A 170 2.71 4.48 4.67
C LYS A 170 3.25 4.60 6.09
N VAL A 171 4.37 3.94 6.41
CA VAL A 171 5.00 4.04 7.74
C VAL A 171 5.46 5.48 8.00
N ALA A 172 6.15 6.10 7.04
CA ALA A 172 6.63 7.48 7.15
C ALA A 172 5.47 8.48 7.35
N LEU A 173 4.34 8.28 6.67
CA LEU A 173 3.14 9.09 6.87
C LEU A 173 2.57 8.93 8.28
N LEU A 174 2.54 7.70 8.80
CA LEU A 174 2.05 7.42 10.14
C LEU A 174 2.97 8.01 11.21
N GLU A 175 4.29 7.92 11.04
CA GLU A 175 5.28 8.53 11.93
C GLU A 175 5.11 10.05 12.01
N LYS A 176 5.06 10.72 10.85
CA LYS A 176 4.81 12.18 10.80
C LYS A 176 3.50 12.58 11.48
N ALA A 177 2.43 11.81 11.27
CA ALA A 177 1.14 12.09 11.90
C ALA A 177 1.18 11.91 13.43
N GLN A 178 2.00 10.99 13.94
CA GLN A 178 2.20 10.78 15.37
C GLN A 178 3.07 11.89 15.98
N GLU A 179 4.16 12.26 15.32
CA GLU A 179 5.01 13.38 15.73
C GLU A 179 4.22 14.69 15.82
N GLU A 180 3.41 14.99 14.81
CA GLU A 180 2.52 16.17 14.83
C GLU A 180 1.56 16.11 16.00
N LYS A 181 0.92 14.96 16.24
CA LYS A 181 -0.01 14.79 17.36
C LYS A 181 0.68 14.98 18.72
N GLU A 182 1.90 14.48 18.88
CA GLU A 182 2.70 14.63 20.09
C GLU A 182 3.13 16.08 20.30
N TYR A 183 3.55 16.77 19.25
CA TYR A 183 3.87 18.19 19.27
C TYR A 183 2.66 19.03 19.69
N GLN A 184 1.49 18.78 19.10
CA GLN A 184 0.24 19.43 19.48
C GLN A 184 -0.15 19.17 20.94
N ALA A 185 0.06 17.94 21.43
CA ALA A 185 -0.24 17.59 22.81
C ALA A 185 0.70 18.29 23.81
N GLU A 186 1.99 18.34 23.49
CA GLU A 186 3.00 19.03 24.30
C GLU A 186 2.76 20.53 24.34
N LEU A 187 2.46 21.15 23.20
CA LEU A 187 2.12 22.58 23.15
C LEU A 187 0.89 22.89 24.00
N LYS A 188 -0.15 22.05 23.91
CA LYS A 188 -1.36 22.20 24.74
C LYS A 188 -1.07 22.04 26.23
N ARG A 189 -0.14 21.16 26.60
CA ARG A 189 0.32 20.98 27.98
C ARG A 189 1.05 22.22 28.48
N GLN A 190 2.02 22.72 27.71
CA GLN A 190 2.76 23.94 28.03
C GLN A 190 1.84 25.14 28.21
N MET A 191 0.85 25.30 27.32
CA MET A 191 -0.16 26.35 27.44
C MET A 191 -1.00 26.24 28.71
N ARG A 192 -1.30 25.02 29.16
CA ARG A 192 -2.06 24.80 30.39
C ARG A 192 -1.22 25.08 31.63
N GLU A 193 0.00 24.57 31.69
CA GLU A 193 0.93 24.82 32.82
C GLU A 193 1.24 26.31 32.94
N GLU A 194 1.45 26.99 31.82
CA GLU A 194 1.65 28.44 31.79
C GLU A 194 0.40 29.15 32.32
N LYS A 195 -0.80 28.79 31.87
CA LYS A 195 -2.05 29.36 32.40
C LYS A 195 -2.22 29.12 33.91
N GLU A 196 -1.85 27.95 34.41
CA GLU A 196 -1.96 27.65 35.84
C GLU A 196 -0.96 28.48 36.67
N ARG A 197 0.28 28.65 36.21
CA ARG A 197 1.26 29.58 36.82
C ARG A 197 0.76 31.03 36.83
N GLN A 198 0.04 31.38 35.78
CA GLN A 198 -0.53 32.70 35.56
C GLN A 198 -1.70 33.03 36.48
N ASP A 199 -2.53 32.05 36.82
CA ASP A 199 -3.72 32.19 37.68
C ASP A 199 -3.38 32.08 39.19
N GLU A 200 -2.25 31.48 39.55
CA GLU A 200 -1.86 31.22 40.95
C GLU A 200 -1.72 32.49 41.83
N PRO A 201 -1.05 33.57 41.37
CA PRO A 201 -0.91 34.80 42.17
C PRO A 201 -2.25 35.47 42.46
N GLU A 202 -3.18 35.45 41.50
CA GLU A 202 -4.52 36.00 41.68
C GLU A 202 -5.35 35.20 42.69
N ARG A 203 -5.23 33.87 42.68
CA ARG A 203 -5.89 33.02 43.68
C ARG A 203 -5.35 33.32 45.07
N ARG A 204 -4.03 33.40 45.23
CA ARG A 204 -3.39 33.76 46.50
C ARG A 204 -3.81 35.15 46.99
N GLN A 205 -3.98 36.11 46.09
CA GLN A 205 -4.48 37.44 46.45
C GLN A 205 -5.93 37.38 46.96
N ARG A 206 -6.83 36.65 46.28
CA ARG A 206 -8.24 36.52 46.69
C ARG A 206 -8.38 35.79 48.03
N GLU A 207 -7.63 34.72 48.23
CA GLU A 207 -7.60 33.97 49.51
C GLU A 207 -7.12 34.87 50.66
N ALA A 208 -6.08 35.69 50.43
CA ALA A 208 -5.60 36.63 51.44
C ALA A 208 -6.62 37.75 51.75
N GLU A 209 -7.36 38.23 50.75
CA GLU A 209 -8.43 39.23 50.93
C GLU A 209 -9.61 38.67 51.74
N GLU A 210 -10.04 37.43 51.44
CA GLU A 210 -11.12 36.76 52.18
C GLU A 210 -10.74 36.50 53.64
N GLU A 211 -9.50 36.07 53.90
CA GLU A 211 -9.01 35.85 55.27
C GLU A 211 -8.89 37.16 56.05
N GLU A 212 -8.41 38.26 55.44
CA GLU A 212 -8.38 39.58 56.08
C GLU A 212 -9.80 40.04 56.49
N ARG A 213 -10.78 39.89 55.59
CA ARG A 213 -12.19 40.21 55.88
C ARG A 213 -12.72 39.38 57.04
N ARG A 214 -12.44 38.06 57.04
CA ARG A 214 -12.89 37.14 58.08
C ARG A 214 -12.29 37.48 59.46
N LEU A 215 -10.99 37.78 59.51
CA LEU A 215 -10.32 38.18 60.74
C LEU A 215 -10.84 39.52 61.26
N ALA A 216 -11.14 40.48 60.38
CA ALA A 216 -11.76 41.76 60.74
C ALA A 216 -13.17 41.60 61.32
N GLU A 217 -13.97 40.65 60.81
CA GLU A 217 -15.28 40.31 61.39
C GLU A 217 -15.13 39.67 62.79
N GLN A 218 -14.18 38.76 62.96
CA GLN A 218 -13.88 38.17 64.28
C GLN A 218 -13.41 39.23 65.29
N GLN A 219 -12.65 40.22 64.84
CA GLN A 219 -12.17 41.31 65.70
C GLN A 219 -13.35 42.10 66.28
N LYS A 220 -14.34 42.43 65.44
CA LYS A 220 -15.55 43.13 65.89
C LYS A 220 -16.32 42.33 66.93
N LEU A 221 -16.48 41.03 66.74
CA LEU A 221 -17.20 40.15 67.68
C LEU A 221 -16.49 40.05 69.03
N ILE A 222 -15.16 39.93 69.05
CA ILE A 222 -14.38 39.90 70.30
C ILE A 222 -14.44 41.27 71.00
N GLU A 223 -14.40 42.37 70.25
CA GLU A 223 -14.52 43.72 70.82
C GLU A 223 -15.90 43.97 71.45
N GLU A 224 -16.97 43.48 70.82
CA GLU A 224 -18.32 43.50 71.37
C GLU A 224 -18.46 42.62 72.63
N ALA A 225 -17.88 41.41 72.62
CA ALA A 225 -17.88 40.52 73.78
C ALA A 225 -17.10 41.09 74.98
N LEU A 226 -15.97 41.76 74.72
CA LEU A 226 -15.17 42.46 75.74
C LEU A 226 -15.93 43.60 76.40
N ARG A 227 -16.79 44.31 75.66
CA ARG A 227 -17.66 45.37 76.21
C ARG A 227 -18.75 44.84 77.13
N ALA A 228 -19.14 43.57 76.98
CA ALA A 228 -20.20 42.92 77.75
C ALA A 228 -19.68 42.05 78.93
N ALA A 229 -18.38 41.78 79.01
CA ALA A 229 -17.80 40.84 79.98
C ALA A 229 -17.18 41.53 81.21
N GLU A 230 -17.33 40.92 82.39
CA GLU A 230 -16.73 41.35 83.67
C GLU A 230 -15.95 40.21 84.36
N GLY A 231 -14.91 40.56 85.14
CA GLY A 231 -14.12 39.61 85.93
C GLY A 231 -13.15 38.74 85.10
N ALA A 232 -12.90 37.50 85.55
CA ALA A 232 -11.90 36.60 84.96
C ALA A 232 -12.15 36.25 83.47
N HIS A 233 -13.39 36.38 82.99
CA HIS A 233 -13.74 36.16 81.58
C HIS A 233 -13.18 37.25 80.66
N ARG A 234 -12.90 38.44 81.20
CA ARG A 234 -12.34 39.57 80.46
C ARG A 234 -10.85 39.40 80.18
N GLU A 235 -10.07 38.84 81.10
CA GLU A 235 -8.64 38.56 80.88
C GLU A 235 -8.44 37.52 79.76
N GLU A 236 -9.27 36.48 79.71
CA GLU A 236 -9.22 35.46 78.65
C GLU A 236 -9.59 36.06 77.28
N LEU A 237 -10.62 36.91 77.22
CA LEU A 237 -11.01 37.62 76.01
C LEU A 237 -9.96 38.65 75.56
N GLU A 238 -9.27 39.33 76.48
CA GLU A 238 -8.17 40.25 76.15
C GLU A 238 -6.97 39.51 75.57
N LYS A 239 -6.66 38.31 76.09
CA LYS A 239 -5.63 37.44 75.51
C LYS A 239 -5.99 37.00 74.09
N GLN A 240 -7.24 36.59 73.86
CA GLN A 240 -7.74 36.24 72.53
C GLN A 240 -7.71 37.43 71.57
N ARG A 241 -8.01 38.65 72.04
CA ARG A 241 -7.89 39.87 71.25
C ARG A 241 -6.46 40.13 70.79
N LEU A 242 -5.48 39.97 71.68
CA LEU A 242 -4.05 40.17 71.35
C LEU A 242 -3.56 39.14 70.33
N GLU A 243 -3.93 37.86 70.50
CA GLU A 243 -3.63 36.81 69.53
C GLU A 243 -4.28 37.08 68.17
N LEU A 244 -5.51 37.61 68.16
CA LEU A 244 -6.20 37.97 66.93
C LEU A 244 -5.58 39.20 66.24
N GLU A 245 -5.17 40.22 66.99
CA GLU A 245 -4.44 41.38 66.46
C GLU A 245 -3.12 40.96 65.77
N GLN A 246 -2.38 40.01 66.35
CA GLN A 246 -1.18 39.45 65.72
C GLN A 246 -1.51 38.74 64.41
N LYS A 247 -2.55 37.90 64.38
CA LYS A 247 -3.01 37.23 63.16
C LYS A 247 -3.45 38.20 62.08
N ILE A 248 -4.12 39.30 62.45
CA ILE A 248 -4.53 40.35 61.51
C ILE A 248 -3.32 41.04 60.89
N GLN A 249 -2.30 41.37 61.69
CA GLN A 249 -1.06 41.97 61.17
C GLN A 249 -0.33 41.03 60.21
N GLU A 250 -0.25 39.73 60.54
CA GLU A 250 0.36 38.72 59.67
C GLU A 250 -0.42 38.53 58.36
N ALA A 251 -1.75 38.45 58.43
CA ALA A 251 -2.62 38.33 57.27
C ALA A 251 -2.53 39.58 56.37
N HIS A 252 -2.52 40.78 56.95
CA HIS A 252 -2.36 42.03 56.21
C HIS A 252 -0.99 42.11 55.50
N ALA A 253 0.09 41.69 56.16
CA ALA A 253 1.42 41.61 55.55
C ALA A 253 1.52 40.53 54.46
N GLN A 254 0.75 39.44 54.56
CA GLN A 254 0.62 38.45 53.49
C GLN A 254 -0.19 38.99 52.31
N TYR A 255 -1.29 39.69 52.57
CA TYR A 255 -2.12 40.33 51.56
C TYR A 255 -1.34 41.37 50.76
N GLU A 256 -0.62 42.30 51.40
CA GLU A 256 0.15 43.32 50.69
C GLU A 256 1.29 42.70 49.86
N ARG A 257 1.93 41.63 50.35
CA ARG A 257 2.89 40.84 49.54
C ARG A 257 2.22 40.16 48.35
N ALA A 258 1.07 39.52 48.55
CA ALA A 258 0.32 38.85 47.49
C ALA A 258 -0.18 39.83 46.43
N LYS A 259 -0.67 41.00 46.85
CA LYS A 259 -1.12 42.10 46.00
C LYS A 259 0.01 42.71 45.18
N SER A 260 1.17 42.97 45.81
CA SER A 260 2.36 43.46 45.09
C SER A 260 2.82 42.47 44.02
N MET A 261 2.86 41.18 44.36
CA MET A 261 3.18 40.12 43.40
C MET A 261 2.12 40.01 42.31
N ALA A 262 0.83 40.07 42.65
CA ALA A 262 -0.26 40.01 41.69
C ALA A 262 -0.19 41.19 40.70
N GLN A 263 0.07 42.41 41.15
CA GLN A 263 0.23 43.59 40.30
C GLN A 263 1.42 43.44 39.34
N LEU A 264 2.58 43.01 39.84
CA LEU A 264 3.74 42.72 38.98
C LEU A 264 3.44 41.63 37.95
N THR A 265 2.59 40.65 38.29
CA THR A 265 2.19 39.58 37.38
C THR A 265 1.06 39.93 36.42
N LYS A 266 0.38 41.07 36.60
CA LYS A 266 -0.73 41.54 35.74
C LYS A 266 -0.27 42.41 34.57
N GLN A 267 0.91 43.01 34.68
CA GLN A 267 1.50 43.78 33.61
C GLN A 267 1.80 42.89 32.41
N GLY A 268 1.50 43.38 31.21
CA GLY A 268 1.74 42.65 29.97
C GLY A 268 1.22 43.39 28.75
N HIS A 269 1.00 42.63 27.68
CA HIS A 269 0.52 43.15 26.40
C HIS A 269 -0.77 42.45 25.98
N VAL A 270 -1.75 43.23 25.51
CA VAL A 270 -2.92 42.71 24.78
C VAL A 270 -2.62 42.81 23.29
N TYR A 271 -2.68 41.68 22.59
CA TYR A 271 -2.47 41.63 21.14
C TYR A 271 -3.80 41.45 20.40
N ILE A 272 -3.89 42.07 19.23
CA ILE A 272 -4.96 41.89 18.25
C ILE A 272 -4.30 41.39 16.98
N ILE A 273 -4.63 40.15 16.59
CA ILE A 273 -4.00 39.47 15.45
C ILE A 273 -5.07 38.88 14.53
N SER A 274 -4.77 38.76 13.24
CA SER A 274 -5.65 38.12 12.25
C SER A 274 -4.88 37.13 11.38
N ASN A 275 -5.61 36.27 10.68
CA ASN A 275 -5.03 35.35 9.70
C ASN A 275 -6.08 35.14 8.61
N ILE A 276 -6.02 36.00 7.59
CA ILE A 276 -7.02 36.07 6.52
C ILE A 276 -7.07 34.74 5.76
N GLY A 277 -5.91 34.12 5.48
CA GLY A 277 -5.86 32.85 4.75
C GLY A 277 -6.48 31.66 5.48
N SER A 278 -6.55 31.70 6.83
CA SER A 278 -7.13 30.61 7.63
C SER A 278 -8.57 30.88 8.06
N PHE A 279 -8.91 32.13 8.38
CA PHE A 279 -10.18 32.47 9.04
C PHE A 279 -11.06 33.45 8.24
N GLY A 280 -10.54 34.03 7.15
CA GLY A 280 -11.20 35.04 6.34
C GLY A 280 -11.06 36.46 6.88
N GLU A 281 -11.61 37.41 6.12
CA GLU A 281 -11.62 38.84 6.46
C GLU A 281 -12.45 39.14 7.73
N ASP A 282 -12.11 40.24 8.40
CA ASP A 282 -12.74 40.72 9.63
C ASP A 282 -12.78 39.69 10.78
N VAL A 283 -11.86 38.72 10.79
CA VAL A 283 -11.72 37.75 11.88
C VAL A 283 -10.45 38.00 12.67
N PHE A 284 -10.62 38.38 13.93
CA PHE A 284 -9.54 38.75 14.83
C PHE A 284 -9.49 37.82 16.03
N LYS A 285 -8.27 37.47 16.44
CA LYS A 285 -7.98 36.92 17.76
C LYS A 285 -7.51 38.03 18.68
N ILE A 286 -8.15 38.11 19.84
CA ILE A 286 -7.76 39.00 20.93
C ILE A 286 -7.25 38.13 22.07
N GLY A 287 -6.09 38.46 22.61
CA GLY A 287 -5.54 37.75 23.77
C GLY A 287 -4.45 38.57 24.43
N MET A 288 -3.92 38.06 25.53
CA MET A 288 -2.82 38.70 26.26
C MET A 288 -1.56 37.84 26.33
N THR A 289 -0.43 38.50 26.52
CA THR A 289 0.88 37.89 26.71
C THR A 289 1.65 38.68 27.78
N ARG A 290 2.41 37.97 28.59
CA ARG A 290 3.30 38.55 29.62
C ARG A 290 4.77 38.29 29.33
N ARG A 291 5.06 37.84 28.11
CA ARG A 291 6.43 37.63 27.67
C ARG A 291 7.17 38.95 27.58
N LEU A 292 8.46 38.88 27.87
CA LEU A 292 9.39 39.99 27.67
C LEU A 292 9.33 40.50 26.22
N GLU A 293 9.34 39.56 25.27
CA GLU A 293 9.16 39.82 23.84
C GLU A 293 7.75 39.38 23.40
N PRO A 294 6.78 40.30 23.27
CA PRO A 294 5.40 39.93 22.97
C PRO A 294 5.22 39.30 21.58
N MET A 295 6.12 39.63 20.63
CA MET A 295 6.12 39.05 19.28
C MET A 295 6.42 37.55 19.25
N ASP A 296 7.16 37.03 20.23
CA ASP A 296 7.44 35.59 20.31
C ASP A 296 6.16 34.79 20.56
N ARG A 297 5.19 35.37 21.30
CA ARG A 297 3.89 34.73 21.47
C ARG A 297 3.13 34.62 20.15
N VAL A 298 3.19 35.65 19.32
CA VAL A 298 2.54 35.65 18.01
C VAL A 298 3.15 34.57 17.12
N LYS A 299 4.49 34.48 17.07
CA LYS A 299 5.20 33.44 16.29
C LYS A 299 4.84 32.02 16.71
N GLU A 300 4.73 31.76 18.01
CA GLU A 300 4.28 30.45 18.50
C GLU A 300 2.85 30.12 18.08
N LEU A 301 1.95 31.10 18.14
CA LEU A 301 0.57 30.91 17.72
C LEU A 301 0.47 30.62 16.22
N SER A 302 1.32 31.27 15.41
CA SER A 302 1.45 31.02 13.98
C SER A 302 1.94 29.60 13.67
N GLY A 303 3.01 29.15 14.34
CA GLY A 303 3.61 27.84 14.08
C GLY A 303 2.78 26.64 14.56
N ALA A 304 1.76 26.88 15.38
CA ALA A 304 1.09 25.82 16.11
C ALA A 304 -0.08 25.15 15.38
N SER A 305 -0.77 25.80 14.43
CA SER A 305 -2.09 25.27 13.99
C SER A 305 -2.70 25.94 12.74
N VAL A 306 -1.98 26.82 12.04
CA VAL A 306 -2.54 27.59 10.92
C VAL A 306 -1.61 27.58 9.70
N PRO A 307 -2.15 27.51 8.46
CA PRO A 307 -1.35 27.51 7.23
C PRO A 307 -0.49 28.75 6.97
N PHE A 308 -0.83 29.89 7.57
CA PHE A 308 -0.16 31.17 7.36
C PHE A 308 0.19 31.80 8.70
N ASP A 309 1.18 32.69 8.73
CA ASP A 309 1.48 33.47 9.93
C ASP A 309 0.34 34.43 10.31
N PHE A 310 0.20 34.71 11.60
CA PHE A 310 -0.69 35.76 12.08
C PHE A 310 -0.13 37.15 11.79
N ASP A 311 -0.98 38.00 11.23
CA ASP A 311 -0.74 39.42 11.07
C ASP A 311 -1.06 40.17 12.38
N VAL A 312 -0.19 41.09 12.79
CA VAL A 312 -0.38 41.89 14.02
C VAL A 312 -1.01 43.23 13.67
N HIS A 313 -2.19 43.49 14.25
CA HIS A 313 -2.89 44.76 14.10
C HIS A 313 -2.60 45.71 15.25
N ALA A 314 -2.46 45.21 16.47
CA ALA A 314 -2.11 46.05 17.62
C ALA A 314 -1.37 45.24 18.68
N MET A 315 -0.45 45.91 19.39
CA MET A 315 0.26 45.38 20.55
C MET A 315 0.20 46.39 21.69
N ILE A 316 -0.78 46.24 22.57
CA ILE A 316 -1.14 47.23 23.59
C ILE A 316 -0.42 46.89 24.90
N SER A 317 0.55 47.71 25.32
CA SER A 317 1.15 47.60 26.65
C SER A 317 0.18 48.09 27.72
N CYS A 318 -0.06 47.28 28.78
CA CYS A 318 -1.01 47.58 29.84
C CYS A 318 -0.51 47.09 31.21
N ASP A 319 -0.81 47.85 32.27
CA ASP A 319 -0.49 47.49 33.65
C ASP A 319 -1.37 46.34 34.18
N ASP A 320 -2.59 46.18 33.64
CA ASP A 320 -3.49 45.04 33.90
C ASP A 320 -4.03 44.49 32.58
N ALA A 321 -3.16 43.76 31.85
CA ALA A 321 -3.52 43.15 30.58
C ALA A 321 -4.70 42.15 30.68
N PRO A 322 -4.81 41.31 31.73
CA PRO A 322 -5.99 40.45 31.92
C PRO A 322 -7.31 41.23 32.03
N ALA A 323 -7.33 42.35 32.77
CA ALA A 323 -8.54 43.15 32.91
C ALA A 323 -8.98 43.79 31.58
N LEU A 324 -8.02 44.33 30.81
CA LEU A 324 -8.31 44.89 29.49
C LEU A 324 -8.82 43.81 28.52
N GLU A 325 -8.15 42.65 28.47
CA GLU A 325 -8.56 41.52 27.62
C GLU A 325 -9.98 41.06 27.94
N LYS A 326 -10.28 40.85 29.23
CA LYS A 326 -11.62 40.47 29.67
C LYS A 326 -12.67 41.50 29.27
N THR A 327 -12.38 42.78 29.44
CA THR A 327 -13.30 43.87 29.08
C THR A 327 -13.60 43.85 27.58
N LEU A 328 -12.59 43.62 26.73
CA LEU A 328 -12.76 43.48 25.28
C LEU A 328 -13.56 42.22 24.92
N HIS A 329 -13.33 41.10 25.61
CA HIS A 329 -14.10 39.88 25.37
C HIS A 329 -15.57 40.05 25.74
N ASP A 330 -15.85 40.67 26.89
CA ASP A 330 -17.21 40.91 27.39
C ASP A 330 -17.98 41.86 26.46
N SER A 331 -17.34 42.93 25.97
CA SER A 331 -17.96 43.89 25.04
C SER A 331 -18.17 43.30 23.63
N LEU A 332 -17.29 42.41 23.19
CA LEU A 332 -17.33 41.76 21.88
C LEU A 332 -18.03 40.39 21.89
N GLU A 333 -18.62 39.96 23.00
CA GLU A 333 -19.21 38.62 23.16
C GLU A 333 -20.21 38.26 22.05
N LYS A 334 -20.99 39.25 21.58
CA LYS A 334 -21.95 39.08 20.48
C LYS A 334 -21.30 38.73 19.12
N TYR A 335 -20.03 39.08 18.95
CA TYR A 335 -19.23 38.88 17.73
C TYR A 335 -18.38 37.61 17.80
N ARG A 336 -18.41 36.87 18.91
CA ARG A 336 -17.64 35.65 19.08
C ARG A 336 -18.05 34.59 18.04
N ILE A 337 -17.07 34.03 17.35
CA ILE A 337 -17.29 33.00 16.32
C ILE A 337 -17.66 31.66 16.97
N ASN A 338 -16.93 31.27 18.03
CA ASN A 338 -17.21 30.03 18.74
C ASN A 338 -18.05 30.28 20.00
N ARG A 339 -19.34 29.94 19.93
CA ARG A 339 -20.31 30.11 21.04
C ARG A 339 -20.38 28.92 22.00
N ILE A 340 -19.69 27.82 21.71
CA ILE A 340 -19.71 26.60 22.53
C ILE A 340 -18.44 26.53 23.37
N ASN A 341 -17.27 26.66 22.73
CA ASN A 341 -15.99 26.66 23.40
C ASN A 341 -15.46 28.10 23.51
N LEU A 342 -15.81 28.74 24.62
CA LEU A 342 -15.44 30.13 24.91
C LEU A 342 -13.93 30.34 25.11
N ARG A 343 -13.13 29.27 25.23
CA ARG A 343 -11.67 29.37 25.24
C ARG A 343 -11.08 29.72 23.87
N LYS A 344 -11.89 29.66 22.80
CA LYS A 344 -11.49 30.10 21.46
C LYS A 344 -11.94 31.55 21.25
N GLU A 345 -11.00 32.47 21.46
CA GLU A 345 -11.24 33.92 21.51
C GLU A 345 -11.10 34.57 20.12
N PHE A 346 -11.89 34.08 19.17
CA PHE A 346 -11.98 34.66 17.82
C PHE A 346 -13.29 35.41 17.65
N PHE A 347 -13.21 36.61 17.08
CA PHE A 347 -14.32 37.54 16.92
C PHE A 347 -14.43 37.97 15.47
N ARG A 348 -15.65 37.96 14.93
CA ARG A 348 -15.94 38.49 13.59
C ARG A 348 -16.50 39.90 13.72
N VAL A 349 -15.64 40.89 13.56
CA VAL A 349 -15.96 42.30 13.80
C VAL A 349 -14.96 43.18 13.06
N LYS A 350 -15.37 44.37 12.62
CA LYS A 350 -14.45 45.35 12.03
C LYS A 350 -13.39 45.79 13.04
N LEU A 351 -12.14 45.91 12.60
CA LEU A 351 -11.02 46.34 13.43
C LEU A 351 -11.29 47.67 14.14
N GLU A 352 -11.89 48.64 13.43
CA GLU A 352 -12.28 49.95 13.96
C GLU A 352 -13.08 49.84 15.26
N LYS A 353 -13.97 48.85 15.37
CA LYS A 353 -14.78 48.66 16.57
C LYS A 353 -13.95 48.12 17.74
N ILE A 354 -12.97 47.27 17.47
CA ILE A 354 -12.05 46.77 18.50
C ILE A 354 -11.20 47.93 19.03
N ILE A 355 -10.64 48.75 18.14
CA ILE A 355 -9.81 49.91 18.51
C ILE A 355 -10.62 50.93 19.30
N ASN A 356 -11.83 51.28 18.86
CA ASN A 356 -12.71 52.19 19.61
C ASN A 356 -12.99 51.70 21.04
N GLU A 357 -13.09 50.39 21.24
CA GLU A 357 -13.31 49.83 22.57
C GLU A 357 -12.03 49.86 23.42
N VAL A 358 -10.88 49.58 22.81
CA VAL A 358 -9.57 49.75 23.47
C VAL A 358 -9.38 51.21 23.92
N GLU A 359 -9.65 52.17 23.04
CA GLU A 359 -9.47 53.60 23.32
C GLU A 359 -10.35 54.12 24.47
N ARG A 360 -11.56 53.56 24.62
CA ARG A 360 -12.46 53.89 25.73
C ARG A 360 -11.95 53.43 27.09
N HIS A 361 -11.23 52.32 27.13
CA HIS A 361 -10.82 51.66 28.37
C HIS A 361 -9.35 51.86 28.74
N HIS A 362 -8.48 52.10 27.76
CA HIS A 362 -7.03 52.16 27.94
C HIS A 362 -6.38 53.44 27.41
N GLY A 363 -7.05 54.17 26.51
CA GLY A 363 -6.51 55.38 25.86
C GLY A 363 -5.99 55.13 24.44
N GLN A 364 -5.34 56.12 23.82
CA GLN A 364 -4.88 56.04 22.43
C GLN A 364 -3.82 54.94 22.24
N VAL A 365 -3.93 54.18 21.14
CA VAL A 365 -3.03 53.07 20.80
C VAL A 365 -2.64 53.13 19.33
N GLU A 366 -1.37 52.81 19.03
CA GLU A 366 -0.92 52.56 17.67
C GLU A 366 -1.46 51.22 17.14
N TYR A 367 -2.04 51.25 15.94
CA TYR A 367 -2.54 50.06 15.26
C TYR A 367 -2.26 50.10 13.75
N VAL A 368 -2.17 48.92 13.15
CA VAL A 368 -2.04 48.71 11.71
C VAL A 368 -3.41 48.28 11.17
N ALA A 369 -4.01 49.14 10.35
CA ALA A 369 -5.34 48.90 9.80
C ALA A 369 -5.36 47.74 8.80
N ASP A 370 -4.35 47.67 7.94
CA ASP A 370 -4.26 46.70 6.86
C ASP A 370 -2.87 46.04 6.84
N PRO A 371 -2.71 44.86 7.46
CA PRO A 371 -1.45 44.14 7.45
C PRO A 371 -1.29 43.38 6.13
N ALA A 372 -0.04 43.24 5.69
CA ALA A 372 0.28 42.84 4.33
C ALA A 372 -0.12 41.40 3.96
N ALA A 373 -0.42 40.51 4.92
CA ALA A 373 -0.81 39.12 4.68
C ALA A 373 0.07 38.41 3.63
N LEU A 374 1.40 38.67 3.68
CA LEU A 374 2.32 38.43 2.56
C LEU A 374 2.30 36.99 2.06
N GLN A 375 2.33 36.01 2.97
CA GLN A 375 2.33 34.58 2.61
C GLN A 375 1.03 34.17 1.90
N TYR A 376 -0.11 34.72 2.35
CA TYR A 376 -1.40 34.42 1.75
C TYR A 376 -1.51 35.02 0.35
N LEU A 377 -1.15 36.31 0.18
CA LEU A 377 -1.18 36.97 -1.12
C LEU A 377 -0.22 36.31 -2.12
N GLN A 378 0.99 35.96 -1.70
CA GLN A 378 1.93 35.21 -2.53
C GLN A 378 1.35 33.86 -2.95
N SER A 379 0.69 33.15 -2.04
CA SER A 379 0.08 31.85 -2.36
C SER A 379 -1.04 31.98 -3.40
N LEU A 380 -1.83 33.07 -3.37
CA LEU A 380 -2.83 33.36 -4.40
C LEU A 380 -2.17 33.68 -5.75
N GLU A 381 -1.12 34.51 -5.76
CA GLU A 381 -0.39 34.87 -6.97
C GLU A 381 0.24 33.63 -7.65
N TYR A 382 0.81 32.71 -6.87
CA TYR A 382 1.31 31.44 -7.39
C TYR A 382 0.19 30.59 -8.01
N ALA A 383 -0.98 30.50 -7.36
CA ALA A 383 -2.10 29.73 -7.88
C ALA A 383 -2.68 30.34 -9.16
N GLU A 384 -2.73 31.66 -9.28
CA GLU A 384 -3.16 32.36 -10.50
C GLU A 384 -2.16 32.14 -11.66
N ASN A 385 -0.86 32.18 -11.36
CA ASN A 385 0.19 31.92 -12.35
C ASN A 385 0.27 30.45 -12.80
N GLU A 386 -0.15 29.48 -11.97
CA GLU A 386 -0.28 28.07 -12.38
C GLU A 386 -1.54 27.81 -13.23
N ALA A 387 -2.58 28.64 -13.07
CA ALA A 387 -3.84 28.51 -13.78
C ALA A 387 -3.87 29.26 -15.13
N ALA A 388 -3.00 30.26 -15.32
CA ALA A 388 -2.79 31.02 -16.55
C ALA A 388 -1.82 30.31 -17.51
#